data_AF-A0A952GTM8-F1
#
_entry.id   AF-A0A952GTM8-F1
#
_cell.length_a   1.000
_cell.length_b   1.000
_cell.length_c   1.000
_cell.angle_alpha   90.00
_cell.angle_beta   90.00
_cell.angle_gamma   90.00
#
_symmetry.space_group_name_H-M   'P 1'
#
loop_
_entity.id
_entity.type
_entity.pdbx_description
1 polymer ?
#
loop_
_entity_poly.entity_id
_entity_poly.type
_entity_poly.pdbx_seq_one_letter_code
_entity_poly.pdbx_strand_id
1 'polypeptide(L)'
;MIERRLAQLAGTIALALPLPALAAPAVALDSAVFVEHVQAAPNGMLRSLEPARRVASGDRVVTIVSWTRSGPGSFTVTNPLPRGLEYEQSAEGDEEVSADGGRTWGKLGTLRISGRLATAEDLTHVRWHVTGPRAASPSGRIAYSGIVR
;
A
#
# COMPACT_ATOMS: atom_id res chain seq x y z
N MET A 1 67.73 35.55 -26.23
CA MET A 1 67.52 34.12 -26.56
C MET A 1 66.59 33.57 -25.48
N ILE A 2 65.39 33.18 -25.89
CA ILE A 2 64.22 32.86 -25.05
C ILE A 2 64.25 31.36 -24.74
N GLU A 3 64.08 30.94 -23.49
CA GLU A 3 63.64 29.56 -23.19
C GLU A 3 62.70 29.56 -21.98
N ARG A 4 61.43 29.23 -22.25
CA ARG A 4 60.26 29.32 -21.38
C ARG A 4 59.98 27.91 -20.86
N ARG A 5 60.24 27.62 -19.58
CA ARG A 5 59.88 26.30 -19.00
C ARG A 5 58.39 26.27 -18.65
N LEU A 6 57.61 25.60 -19.50
CA LEU A 6 56.21 25.25 -19.25
C LEU A 6 56.13 24.20 -18.12
N ALA A 7 55.46 24.55 -17.03
CA ALA A 7 54.89 23.57 -16.11
C ALA A 7 53.50 23.17 -16.63
N GLN A 8 53.32 21.92 -17.03
CA GLN A 8 52.00 21.37 -17.36
C GLN A 8 51.42 20.69 -16.12
N LEU A 9 50.51 21.37 -15.42
CA LEU A 9 49.56 20.71 -14.53
C LEU A 9 48.41 20.14 -15.38
N ALA A 10 48.33 18.81 -15.48
CA ALA A 10 47.17 18.12 -16.05
C ALA A 10 46.05 18.10 -14.99
N GLY A 11 45.04 18.95 -15.15
CA GLY A 11 43.83 18.94 -14.32
C GLY A 11 42.78 18.00 -14.92
N THR A 12 42.46 16.92 -14.22
CA THR A 12 41.37 15.99 -14.57
C THR A 12 40.03 16.67 -14.29
N ILE A 13 39.29 17.04 -15.34
CA ILE A 13 37.92 17.56 -15.23
C ILE A 13 36.96 16.37 -15.17
N ALA A 14 36.38 16.11 -14.00
CA ALA A 14 35.28 15.16 -13.86
C ALA A 14 33.97 15.83 -14.30
N LEU A 15 33.45 15.45 -15.47
CA LEU A 15 32.10 15.85 -15.91
C LEU A 15 31.05 15.10 -15.06
N ALA A 16 30.36 15.83 -14.17
CA ALA A 16 29.14 15.34 -13.55
C ALA A 16 27.98 15.55 -14.54
N LEU A 17 27.48 14.47 -15.15
CA LEU A 17 26.28 14.51 -15.98
C LEU A 17 25.04 14.55 -15.08
N PRO A 18 24.12 15.50 -15.26
CA PRO A 18 22.86 15.52 -14.51
C PRO A 18 21.96 14.35 -14.98
N LEU A 19 21.59 13.47 -14.06
CA LEU A 19 20.59 12.44 -14.32
C LEU A 19 19.18 13.08 -14.29
N PRO A 20 18.30 12.80 -15.27
CA PRO A 20 16.93 13.29 -15.24
C PRO A 20 16.19 12.63 -14.06
N ALA A 21 15.62 13.46 -13.18
CA ALA A 21 14.71 13.00 -12.15
C ALA A 21 13.35 12.70 -12.79
N LEU A 22 12.97 11.42 -12.88
CA LEU A 22 11.62 11.03 -13.27
C LEU A 22 10.65 11.39 -12.14
N ALA A 23 9.67 12.24 -12.43
CA ALA A 23 8.61 12.56 -11.49
C ALA A 23 7.78 11.30 -11.19
N ALA A 24 7.56 11.02 -9.90
CA ALA A 24 6.66 9.95 -9.49
C ALA A 24 5.24 10.22 -10.01
N PRO A 25 4.44 9.17 -10.31
CA PRO A 25 3.07 9.37 -10.73
C PRO A 25 2.29 10.13 -9.64
N ALA A 26 1.50 11.11 -10.06
CA ALA A 26 0.58 11.77 -9.13
C ALA A 26 -0.63 10.85 -8.92
N VAL A 27 -0.84 10.40 -7.68
CA VAL A 27 -1.90 9.44 -7.30
C VAL A 27 -2.82 10.10 -6.29
N ALA A 28 -4.13 10.08 -6.56
CA ALA A 28 -5.17 10.44 -5.62
C ALA A 28 -5.87 9.17 -5.12
N LEU A 29 -6.04 9.05 -3.80
CA LEU A 29 -6.68 7.92 -3.14
C LEU A 29 -8.04 8.33 -2.58
N ASP A 30 -9.00 7.42 -2.65
CA ASP A 30 -10.31 7.52 -2.02
C ASP A 30 -10.61 6.20 -1.29
N SER A 31 -11.30 6.26 -0.15
CA SER A 31 -11.62 5.07 0.64
C SER A 31 -13.07 5.09 1.11
N ALA A 32 -13.74 3.94 0.92
CA ALA A 32 -15.10 3.72 1.36
C ALA A 32 -15.19 2.42 2.16
N VAL A 33 -15.93 2.46 3.27
CA VAL A 33 -16.15 1.32 4.17
C VAL A 33 -17.59 0.85 4.02
N PHE A 34 -17.77 -0.47 3.98
CA PHE A 34 -19.06 -1.13 3.84
C PHE A 34 -19.20 -2.18 4.94
N VAL A 35 -20.43 -2.41 5.41
CA VAL A 35 -20.77 -3.56 6.24
C VAL A 35 -21.20 -4.71 5.32
N GLU A 36 -20.66 -5.90 5.54
CA GLU A 36 -21.08 -7.10 4.83
C GLU A 36 -22.25 -7.76 5.58
N HIS A 37 -23.37 -7.93 4.88
CA HIS A 37 -24.51 -8.68 5.37
C HIS A 37 -24.57 -10.04 4.69
N VAL A 38 -24.71 -11.09 5.48
CA VAL A 38 -24.90 -12.45 4.99
C VAL A 38 -26.31 -12.91 5.34
N GLN A 39 -27.08 -13.29 4.33
CA GLN A 39 -28.48 -13.71 4.47
C GLN A 39 -28.67 -15.10 3.87
N ALA A 40 -29.52 -15.92 4.49
CA ALA A 40 -29.92 -17.20 3.91
C ALA A 40 -30.79 -16.95 2.66
N ALA A 41 -30.46 -17.64 1.57
CA ALA A 41 -31.18 -17.61 0.31
C ALA A 41 -31.53 -19.05 -0.13
N PRO A 42 -32.54 -19.25 -0.99
CA PRO A 42 -32.96 -20.59 -1.43
C PRO A 42 -31.84 -21.45 -2.04
N ASN A 43 -30.78 -20.85 -2.54
CA ASN A 43 -29.63 -21.50 -3.18
C ASN A 43 -28.30 -21.33 -2.42
N GLY A 44 -28.32 -20.89 -1.15
CA GLY A 44 -27.12 -20.75 -0.33
C GLY A 44 -27.12 -19.48 0.51
N MET A 45 -25.94 -18.86 0.65
CA MET A 45 -25.81 -17.57 1.34
C MET A 45 -25.70 -16.44 0.31
N LEU A 46 -26.52 -15.40 0.48
CA LEU A 46 -26.38 -14.15 -0.24
C LEU A 46 -25.53 -13.18 0.58
N ARG A 47 -24.45 -12.69 -0.01
CA ARG A 47 -23.63 -11.62 0.56
C ARG A 47 -23.98 -10.29 -0.11
N SER A 48 -24.13 -9.25 0.68
CA SER A 48 -24.40 -7.89 0.21
C SER A 48 -23.55 -6.88 0.98
N LEU A 49 -23.23 -5.77 0.35
CA LEU A 49 -22.44 -4.68 0.94
C LEU A 49 -23.33 -3.45 1.09
N GLU A 50 -23.41 -2.91 2.29
CA GLU A 50 -24.09 -1.65 2.59
C GLU A 50 -23.06 -0.60 3.00
N PRO A 51 -23.11 0.65 2.47
CA PRO A 51 -22.23 1.72 2.92
C PRO A 51 -22.31 1.91 4.44
N ALA A 52 -21.16 1.85 5.11
CA ALA A 52 -21.10 1.93 6.57
C ALA A 52 -21.42 3.36 7.04
N ARG A 53 -22.62 3.57 7.58
CA ARG A 53 -22.99 4.82 8.28
C ARG A 53 -22.61 4.79 9.75
N ARG A 54 -22.67 3.59 10.33
CA ARG A 54 -22.21 3.22 11.67
C ARG A 54 -21.70 1.78 11.60
N VAL A 55 -20.76 1.45 12.47
CA VAL A 55 -20.23 0.09 12.64
C VAL A 55 -20.36 -0.29 14.11
N ALA A 56 -20.75 -1.53 14.37
CA ALA A 56 -20.85 -2.11 15.71
C ALA A 56 -19.79 -3.20 15.89
N SER A 57 -19.47 -3.51 17.15
CA SER A 57 -18.64 -4.69 17.46
C SER A 57 -19.32 -5.96 16.91
N GLY A 58 -18.54 -6.80 16.26
CA GLY A 58 -18.96 -7.98 15.52
C GLY A 58 -19.26 -7.75 14.04
N ASP A 59 -19.40 -6.50 13.58
CA ASP A 59 -19.65 -6.23 12.16
C ASP A 59 -18.43 -6.62 11.33
N ARG A 60 -18.68 -7.39 10.26
CA ARG A 60 -17.68 -7.62 9.23
C ARG A 60 -17.73 -6.46 8.26
N VAL A 61 -16.62 -5.73 8.16
CA VAL A 61 -16.50 -4.59 7.25
C VAL A 61 -15.57 -4.91 6.09
N VAL A 62 -15.90 -4.34 4.93
CA VAL A 62 -15.10 -4.37 3.71
C VAL A 62 -14.71 -2.94 3.39
N THR A 63 -13.43 -2.66 3.35
CA THR A 63 -12.89 -1.37 2.93
C THR A 63 -12.42 -1.47 1.49
N ILE A 64 -12.92 -0.58 0.64
CA ILE A 64 -12.47 -0.42 -0.74
C ILE A 64 -11.59 0.83 -0.79
N VAL A 65 -10.37 0.68 -1.27
CA VAL A 65 -9.49 1.82 -1.57
C VAL A 65 -9.38 1.93 -3.08
N SER A 66 -9.81 3.06 -3.61
CA SER A 66 -9.76 3.38 -5.03
C SER A 66 -8.68 4.41 -5.29
N TRP A 67 -8.13 4.41 -6.50
CA TRP A 67 -7.19 5.44 -6.93
C TRP A 67 -7.49 5.93 -8.33
N THR A 68 -7.06 7.17 -8.56
CA THR A 68 -6.83 7.73 -9.89
C THR A 68 -5.39 8.22 -9.95
N ARG A 69 -4.75 8.11 -11.12
CA ARG A 69 -3.36 8.53 -11.28
C ARG A 69 -3.12 9.22 -12.61
N SER A 70 -2.04 10.01 -12.65
CA SER A 70 -1.49 10.57 -13.87
C SER A 70 0.01 10.26 -13.98
N GLY A 71 0.48 10.11 -15.22
CA GLY A 71 1.86 9.73 -15.52
C GLY A 71 2.13 8.22 -15.37
N PRO A 72 3.22 7.70 -15.96
CA PRO A 72 3.60 6.30 -15.82
C PRO A 72 4.26 6.01 -14.46
N GLY A 73 4.35 4.74 -14.10
CA GLY A 73 5.12 4.29 -12.93
C GLY A 73 4.33 3.52 -11.90
N SER A 74 5.03 2.64 -11.19
CA SER A 74 4.52 1.93 -10.03
C SER A 74 4.34 2.86 -8.84
N PHE A 75 3.46 2.49 -7.92
CA PHE A 75 3.24 3.19 -6.67
C PHE A 75 2.78 2.23 -5.59
N THR A 76 2.80 2.70 -4.34
CA THR A 76 2.47 1.89 -3.18
C THR A 76 1.27 2.51 -2.48
N VAL A 77 0.22 1.71 -2.28
CA VAL A 77 -0.95 2.11 -1.48
C VAL A 77 -0.70 1.65 -0.07
N THR A 78 -0.69 2.56 0.90
CA THR A 78 -0.56 2.24 2.33
C THR A 78 -1.79 2.75 3.05
N ASN A 79 -2.45 1.89 3.82
CA ASN A 79 -3.65 2.25 4.56
C ASN A 79 -3.47 1.90 6.06
N PRO A 80 -3.61 2.88 6.99
CA PRO A 80 -3.68 2.57 8.41
C PRO A 80 -4.93 1.77 8.74
N LEU A 81 -4.79 0.78 9.61
CA LEU A 81 -5.91 0.01 10.13
C LEU A 81 -6.52 0.77 11.34
N PRO A 82 -7.85 0.97 11.37
CA PRO A 82 -8.53 1.51 12.54
C PRO A 82 -8.26 0.66 13.78
N ARG A 83 -8.15 1.32 14.94
CA ARG A 83 -8.12 0.60 16.22
C ARG A 83 -9.43 -0.16 16.43
N GLY A 84 -9.34 -1.40 16.92
CA GLY A 84 -10.50 -2.26 17.10
C GLY A 84 -10.96 -2.95 15.81
N LEU A 85 -10.24 -2.80 14.69
CA LEU A 85 -10.47 -3.63 13.51
C LEU A 85 -9.51 -4.82 13.54
N GLU A 86 -10.04 -6.03 13.61
CA GLU A 86 -9.29 -7.25 13.39
C GLU A 86 -9.22 -7.53 11.88
N TYR A 87 -8.06 -7.34 11.28
CA TYR A 87 -7.85 -7.61 9.86
C TYR A 87 -8.01 -9.10 9.53
N GLU A 88 -8.71 -9.42 8.44
CA GLU A 88 -8.84 -10.79 7.95
C GLU A 88 -7.95 -11.05 6.73
N GLN A 89 -8.25 -10.36 5.63
CA GLN A 89 -7.63 -10.62 4.32
C GLN A 89 -7.86 -9.48 3.33
N SER A 90 -7.04 -9.42 2.30
CA SER A 90 -7.26 -8.61 1.10
C SER A 90 -7.77 -9.49 -0.05
N ALA A 91 -8.49 -8.87 -0.99
CA ALA A 91 -9.07 -9.58 -2.13
C ALA A 91 -8.03 -10.21 -3.06
N GLU A 92 -6.80 -9.69 -3.09
CA GLU A 92 -5.74 -10.17 -4.00
C GLU A 92 -4.66 -11.00 -3.31
N GLY A 93 -4.57 -10.95 -1.97
CA GLY A 93 -3.63 -11.76 -1.18
C GLY A 93 -2.15 -11.34 -1.30
N ASP A 94 -1.85 -10.34 -2.13
CA ASP A 94 -0.50 -9.82 -2.37
C ASP A 94 -0.07 -8.76 -1.34
N GLU A 95 -0.92 -8.42 -0.38
CA GLU A 95 -0.67 -7.37 0.62
C GLU A 95 0.52 -7.67 1.54
N GLU A 96 1.12 -6.62 2.06
CA GLU A 96 1.99 -6.67 3.22
C GLU A 96 1.31 -5.95 4.38
N VAL A 97 1.54 -6.44 5.59
CA VAL A 97 1.02 -5.86 6.82
C VAL A 97 2.16 -5.38 7.71
N SER A 98 1.86 -4.44 8.58
CA SER A 98 2.80 -3.89 9.54
C SER A 98 2.18 -3.81 10.93
N ALA A 99 2.94 -4.18 11.95
CA ALA A 99 2.53 -4.10 13.36
C ALA A 99 3.22 -2.95 14.13
N ASP A 100 4.03 -2.12 13.44
CA ASP A 100 4.89 -1.11 14.08
C ASP A 100 4.75 0.28 13.44
N GLY A 101 3.58 0.61 12.91
CA GLY A 101 3.30 1.91 12.32
C GLY A 101 3.86 2.06 10.90
N GLY A 102 4.06 0.97 10.17
CA GLY A 102 4.57 0.98 8.80
C GLY A 102 6.10 1.04 8.68
N ARG A 103 6.84 0.72 9.75
CA ARG A 103 8.31 0.71 9.73
C ARG A 103 8.85 -0.61 9.18
N THR A 104 8.22 -1.71 9.56
CA THR A 104 8.50 -3.04 9.03
C THR A 104 7.25 -3.63 8.37
N TRP A 105 7.49 -4.48 7.36
CA TRP A 105 6.45 -5.04 6.51
C TRP A 105 6.71 -6.53 6.30
N GLY A 106 5.64 -7.31 6.25
CA GLY A 106 5.70 -8.75 6.00
C GLY A 106 4.32 -9.33 5.74
N LYS A 107 4.22 -10.66 5.64
CA LYS A 107 2.93 -11.35 5.51
C LYS A 107 2.35 -11.63 6.89
N LEU A 108 1.02 -11.54 7.00
CA LEU A 108 0.33 -12.04 8.18
C LEU A 108 0.60 -13.56 8.31
N GLY A 109 0.87 -14.02 9.53
CA GLY A 109 1.32 -15.40 9.80
C GLY A 109 2.84 -15.61 9.75
N THR A 110 3.62 -14.67 9.19
CA THR A 110 5.10 -14.71 9.23
C THR A 110 5.72 -13.50 9.91
N LEU A 111 5.03 -12.34 9.89
CA LEU A 111 5.45 -11.12 10.56
C LEU A 111 5.63 -11.37 12.06
N ARG A 112 6.75 -10.89 12.62
CA ARG A 112 7.05 -10.99 14.05
C ARG A 112 7.10 -9.63 14.70
N ILE A 113 6.59 -9.56 15.93
CA ILE A 113 6.68 -8.40 16.81
C ILE A 113 7.17 -8.87 18.19
N SER A 114 8.17 -8.18 18.74
CA SER A 114 8.73 -8.47 20.07
C SER A 114 9.03 -9.96 20.32
N GLY A 115 9.55 -10.65 19.31
CA GLY A 115 9.94 -12.06 19.43
C GLY A 115 8.82 -13.09 19.29
N ARG A 116 7.56 -12.69 19.04
CA ARG A 116 6.43 -13.59 18.72
C ARG A 116 5.85 -13.31 17.33
N LEU A 117 4.99 -14.20 16.83
CA LEU A 117 4.19 -13.90 15.63
C LEU A 117 3.19 -12.77 15.94
N ALA A 118 3.02 -11.87 14.98
CA ALA A 118 1.98 -10.85 15.02
C ALA A 118 0.62 -11.50 14.75
N THR A 119 -0.39 -11.11 15.53
CA THR A 119 -1.80 -11.45 15.30
C THR A 119 -2.47 -10.34 14.50
N ALA A 120 -3.69 -10.59 14.04
CA ALA A 120 -4.50 -9.57 13.35
C ALA A 120 -4.73 -8.31 14.20
N GLU A 121 -4.84 -8.47 15.53
CA GLU A 121 -5.04 -7.37 16.48
C GLU A 121 -3.79 -6.48 16.66
N ASP A 122 -2.60 -7.00 16.37
CA ASP A 122 -1.35 -6.23 16.44
C ASP A 122 -1.17 -5.32 15.21
N LEU A 123 -1.94 -5.54 14.14
CA LEU A 123 -1.70 -4.86 12.88
C LEU A 123 -2.11 -3.39 12.95
N THR A 124 -1.24 -2.55 12.41
CA THR A 124 -1.37 -1.10 12.38
C THR A 124 -1.60 -0.57 10.97
N HIS A 125 -1.04 -1.25 9.96
CA HIS A 125 -1.14 -0.84 8.56
C HIS A 125 -1.18 -2.06 7.65
N VAL A 126 -1.76 -1.84 6.48
CA VAL A 126 -1.72 -2.74 5.34
C VAL A 126 -1.25 -1.98 4.09
N ARG A 127 -0.55 -2.66 3.20
CA ARG A 127 0.11 -2.05 2.04
C ARG A 127 0.08 -2.96 0.83
N TRP A 128 -0.03 -2.34 -0.34
CA TRP A 128 0.01 -3.01 -1.64
C TRP A 128 0.96 -2.30 -2.58
N HIS A 129 1.70 -3.09 -3.36
CA HIS A 129 2.57 -2.57 -4.42
C HIS A 129 1.82 -2.63 -5.75
N VAL A 130 1.35 -1.49 -6.23
CA VAL A 130 0.68 -1.40 -7.52
C VAL A 130 1.77 -1.28 -8.60
N THR A 131 1.98 -2.37 -9.34
CA THR A 131 3.04 -2.51 -10.34
C THR A 131 2.49 -3.08 -11.66
N GLY A 132 3.32 -3.09 -12.70
CA GLY A 132 3.02 -3.77 -13.96
C GLY A 132 1.72 -3.29 -14.63
N PRO A 133 0.89 -4.21 -15.16
CA PRO A 133 -0.38 -3.86 -15.82
C PRO A 133 -1.35 -3.09 -14.93
N ARG A 134 -1.39 -3.40 -13.63
CA ARG A 134 -2.24 -2.71 -12.66
C ARG A 134 -1.83 -1.25 -12.49
N ALA A 135 -0.52 -1.01 -12.48
CA ALA A 135 0.04 0.33 -12.50
C ALA A 135 -0.08 0.99 -13.87
N ALA A 136 -0.37 0.30 -14.98
CA ALA A 136 -0.56 0.98 -16.26
C ALA A 136 -1.92 1.69 -16.32
N SER A 137 -2.94 1.13 -15.67
CA SER A 137 -4.30 1.69 -15.65
C SER A 137 -4.35 3.08 -15.00
N PRO A 138 -5.16 4.03 -15.54
CA PRO A 138 -5.33 5.37 -14.97
C PRO A 138 -6.10 5.36 -13.65
N SER A 139 -6.82 4.28 -13.37
CA SER A 139 -7.57 4.09 -12.12
C SER A 139 -7.59 2.61 -11.74
N GLY A 140 -7.90 2.35 -10.48
CA GLY A 140 -8.11 1.00 -9.99
C GLY A 140 -8.60 1.00 -8.56
N ARG A 141 -8.74 -0.21 -8.00
CA ARG A 141 -9.14 -0.42 -6.62
C ARG A 141 -8.53 -1.67 -6.03
N ILE A 142 -8.46 -1.70 -4.71
CA ILE A 142 -8.21 -2.87 -3.86
C ILE A 142 -9.35 -2.95 -2.84
N ALA A 143 -9.58 -4.14 -2.30
CA ALA A 143 -10.47 -4.32 -1.17
C ALA A 143 -9.80 -5.18 -0.10
N TYR A 144 -10.08 -4.89 1.16
CA TYR A 144 -9.75 -5.75 2.28
C TYR A 144 -10.89 -5.78 3.28
N SER A 145 -10.88 -6.79 4.14
CA SER A 145 -11.92 -7.02 5.14
C SER A 145 -11.36 -7.20 6.54
N GLY A 146 -12.20 -6.91 7.52
CA GLY A 146 -11.91 -7.15 8.92
C GLY A 146 -13.19 -7.20 9.76
N ILE A 147 -13.06 -7.65 11.00
CA ILE A 147 -14.14 -7.71 11.98
C ILE A 147 -13.92 -6.60 13.00
N VAL A 148 -14.95 -5.80 13.26
CA VAL A 148 -14.91 -4.79 14.31
C VAL A 148 -15.00 -5.48 15.67
N ARG A 149 -14.13 -5.12 16.62
CA ARG A 149 -14.05 -5.67 17.98
C ARG A 149 -14.51 -4.64 19.01
#